data_AF-A0AAE9JGU5-F1
#
_entry.id   AF-A0AAE9JGU5-F1
#
_cell.length_a   1.000
_cell.length_b   1.000
_cell.length_c   1.000
_cell.angle_alpha   90.00
_cell.angle_beta   90.00
_cell.angle_gamma   90.00
#
_symmetry.space_group_name_H-M   'P 1'
#
loop_
_entity.id
_entity.type
_entity.pdbx_description
1 polymer ?
#
loop_
_entity_poly.entity_id
_entity_poly.type
_entity_poly.pdbx_seq_one_letter_code
_entity_poly.pdbx_strand_id
1 'polypeptide(L)'
;MNSALSLPFLVICLVLVQQCDSVGFAPELYCGLENCYDVIEINREEFDKQKLSKAYRALARKHHPDRVKNKEEKILAEERFRVIATAYETLKDEEAKTTYDYYLDHPDQRFYNYYQYYRLRVAPKVDVRLVIVGTILVISLFQYLSAKHKFSEAIEYATGVGKFRNMAIKDGVDRGLLEMDRNGKLKKNKGDNDAIIKQIITENLDVTGGYKKESVYDTLAWHTIISPLTIFRYIKWAVLWYWRFAIKKEELDDEAKMYLIRKYLGVSQSEFDQRFGTDIDDLFEHECWIKANCEKWKAEKDAAEQEKMAQSGRYKRYKRYMKNAGTISFVDEE
;
A
#
# COMPACT_ATOMS: atom_id res chain seq x y z
N MET A 1 -3.24 -10.62 67.32
CA MET A 1 -3.55 -9.96 66.04
C MET A 1 -2.27 -10.06 65.20
N ASN A 2 -2.10 -10.96 64.23
CA ASN A 2 -2.94 -11.13 63.05
C ASN A 2 -2.82 -12.56 62.48
N SER A 3 -3.83 -13.38 62.77
CA SER A 3 -4.07 -14.67 62.11
C SER A 3 -5.18 -14.49 61.06
N ALA A 4 -4.93 -13.65 60.06
CA ALA A 4 -5.95 -13.23 59.08
C ALA A 4 -5.42 -13.13 57.64
N LEU A 5 -4.39 -13.89 57.29
CA LEU A 5 -3.77 -13.84 55.94
C LEU A 5 -3.92 -15.14 55.12
N SER A 6 -4.69 -16.14 55.56
CA SER A 6 -4.80 -17.43 54.86
C SER A 6 -6.08 -17.65 54.05
N LEU A 7 -7.10 -16.81 54.20
CA LEU A 7 -8.40 -16.96 53.50
C LEU A 7 -8.48 -16.26 52.13
N PRO A 8 -7.98 -15.02 51.93
CA PRO A 8 -8.15 -14.35 50.63
C PRO A 8 -7.25 -14.95 49.54
N PHE A 9 -6.06 -15.44 49.89
CA PHE A 9 -5.14 -16.03 48.92
C PHE A 9 -5.62 -17.40 48.39
N LEU A 10 -6.29 -18.18 49.25
CA LEU A 10 -6.85 -19.48 48.90
C LEU A 10 -8.11 -19.34 48.03
N VAL A 11 -8.92 -18.30 48.27
CA VAL A 11 -10.08 -17.95 47.43
C VAL A 11 -9.63 -17.40 46.07
N ILE A 12 -8.58 -16.58 46.00
CA ILE A 12 -8.01 -16.10 44.73
C ILE A 12 -7.42 -17.25 43.90
N CYS A 13 -6.74 -18.23 44.53
CA CYS A 13 -6.30 -19.44 43.85
C CYS A 13 -7.47 -20.32 43.38
N LEU A 14 -8.58 -20.41 44.13
CA LEU A 14 -9.75 -21.20 43.72
C LEU A 14 -10.52 -20.55 42.55
N VAL A 15 -10.55 -19.21 42.49
CA VAL A 15 -11.16 -18.45 41.39
C VAL A 15 -10.31 -18.53 40.11
N LEU A 16 -8.98 -18.62 40.22
CA LEU A 16 -8.10 -18.80 39.06
C LEU A 16 -8.14 -20.23 38.47
N VAL A 17 -8.56 -21.23 39.24
CA VAL A 17 -8.72 -22.62 38.76
C VAL A 17 -10.06 -22.84 38.02
N GLN A 18 -11.01 -21.90 38.11
CA GLN A 18 -12.36 -22.07 37.53
C GLN A 18 -12.55 -21.57 36.10
N GLN A 19 -11.52 -21.10 35.39
CA GLN A 19 -11.59 -20.99 33.93
C GLN A 19 -11.27 -22.34 33.29
N CYS A 20 -12.10 -23.35 33.59
CA CYS A 20 -12.27 -24.47 32.69
C CYS A 20 -13.15 -23.94 31.55
N ASP A 21 -12.53 -23.35 30.53
CA ASP A 21 -13.23 -23.09 29.27
C ASP A 21 -13.86 -24.42 28.85
N SER A 22 -15.19 -24.49 28.88
CA SER A 22 -15.90 -25.69 28.48
C SER A 22 -15.56 -25.95 27.01
N VAL A 23 -14.69 -26.93 26.78
CA VAL A 23 -14.33 -27.43 25.45
C VAL A 23 -15.60 -28.05 24.88
N GLY A 24 -16.28 -27.32 24.02
CA GLY A 24 -17.62 -27.67 23.55
C GLY A 24 -17.92 -27.02 22.21
N PHE A 25 -19.11 -27.31 21.69
CA PHE A 25 -19.49 -26.83 20.38
C PHE A 25 -19.66 -25.32 20.32
N ALA A 26 -19.18 -24.71 19.24
CA ALA A 26 -19.39 -23.31 18.95
C ALA A 26 -20.79 -23.10 18.33
N PRO A 27 -21.67 -22.29 18.94
CA PRO A 27 -23.05 -22.05 18.45
C PRO A 27 -23.14 -21.58 16.99
N GLU A 28 -22.12 -20.86 16.52
CA GLU A 28 -22.05 -20.29 15.18
C GLU A 28 -21.51 -21.25 14.10
N LEU A 29 -20.96 -22.41 14.47
CA LEU A 29 -20.38 -23.39 13.55
C LEU A 29 -21.36 -24.53 13.26
N TYR A 30 -21.38 -24.98 12.00
CA TYR A 30 -22.13 -26.17 11.56
C TYR A 30 -23.60 -26.16 12.03
N CYS A 31 -24.00 -27.13 12.86
CA CYS A 31 -25.35 -27.28 13.42
C CYS A 31 -25.51 -26.62 14.80
N GLY A 32 -24.57 -25.73 15.16
CA GLY A 32 -24.53 -25.00 16.42
C GLY A 32 -24.19 -25.91 17.59
N LEU A 33 -25.09 -25.96 18.57
CA LEU A 33 -24.92 -26.77 19.79
C LEU A 33 -25.36 -28.23 19.61
N GLU A 34 -25.95 -28.60 18.45
CA GLU A 34 -26.35 -29.97 18.13
C GLU A 34 -25.33 -30.64 17.21
N ASN A 35 -25.19 -31.97 17.33
CA ASN A 35 -24.41 -32.75 16.40
C ASN A 35 -25.22 -32.98 15.10
N CYS A 36 -24.63 -32.70 13.94
CA CYS A 36 -25.27 -32.83 12.64
C CYS A 36 -25.67 -34.28 12.30
N TYR A 37 -24.96 -35.27 12.84
CA TYR A 37 -25.34 -36.69 12.73
C TYR A 37 -26.66 -36.97 13.47
N ASP A 38 -26.79 -36.42 14.67
CA ASP A 38 -27.99 -36.56 15.51
C ASP A 38 -29.17 -35.80 14.91
N VAL A 39 -28.94 -34.61 14.33
CA VAL A 39 -29.97 -33.83 13.61
C VAL A 39 -30.60 -34.64 12.47
N ILE A 40 -29.82 -35.45 11.75
CA ILE A 40 -30.29 -36.27 10.63
C ILE A 40 -30.67 -37.70 11.08
N GLU A 41 -30.52 -38.01 12.37
CA GLU A 41 -30.85 -39.31 12.95
C GLU A 41 -30.04 -40.46 12.29
N ILE A 42 -28.74 -40.23 12.02
CA ILE A 42 -27.83 -41.22 11.42
C ILE A 42 -26.57 -41.40 12.28
N ASN A 43 -26.05 -42.63 12.36
CA ASN A 43 -24.81 -42.91 13.07
C ASN A 43 -23.58 -42.55 12.21
N ARG A 44 -22.58 -41.89 12.81
CA ARG A 44 -21.29 -41.55 12.18
C ARG A 44 -20.55 -42.79 11.67
N GLU A 45 -20.54 -43.88 12.44
CA GLU A 45 -19.80 -45.10 12.12
C GLU A 45 -20.43 -45.90 10.95
N GLU A 46 -21.75 -45.77 10.76
CA GLU A 46 -22.49 -46.44 9.69
C GLU A 46 -22.86 -45.49 8.54
N PHE A 47 -22.09 -44.41 8.38
CA PHE A 47 -22.40 -43.34 7.45
C PHE A 47 -22.36 -43.82 6.00
N ASP A 48 -23.46 -43.56 5.28
CA ASP A 48 -23.57 -43.77 3.84
C ASP A 48 -24.36 -42.61 3.20
N LYS A 49 -23.92 -42.16 2.02
CA LYS A 49 -24.55 -41.03 1.29
C LYS A 49 -25.99 -41.33 0.87
N GLN A 50 -26.34 -42.60 0.60
CA GLN A 50 -27.71 -42.96 0.25
C GLN A 50 -28.62 -42.89 1.48
N LYS A 51 -28.17 -43.43 2.62
CA LYS A 51 -28.85 -43.30 3.92
C LYS A 51 -29.05 -41.83 4.31
N LEU A 52 -28.00 -41.01 4.22
CA LEU A 52 -28.05 -39.56 4.47
C LEU A 52 -29.13 -38.88 3.63
N SER A 53 -29.14 -39.14 2.32
CA SER A 53 -30.11 -38.54 1.39
C SER A 53 -31.55 -38.99 1.68
N LYS A 54 -31.74 -40.24 2.12
CA LYS A 54 -33.06 -40.77 2.48
C LYS A 54 -33.58 -40.14 3.78
N ALA A 55 -32.73 -40.07 4.81
CA ALA A 55 -33.06 -39.49 6.11
C ALA A 55 -33.40 -38.00 5.98
N TYR A 56 -32.55 -37.23 5.28
CA TYR A 56 -32.80 -35.83 4.97
C TYR A 56 -34.16 -35.60 4.30
N ARG A 57 -34.49 -36.36 3.25
CA ARG A 57 -35.78 -36.21 2.55
C ARG A 57 -36.98 -36.51 3.45
N ALA A 58 -36.86 -37.46 4.39
CA ALA A 58 -37.91 -37.78 5.34
C ALA A 58 -38.12 -36.64 6.36
N LEU A 59 -37.03 -36.13 6.94
CA LEU A 59 -37.04 -35.03 7.92
C LEU A 59 -37.45 -33.69 7.28
N ALA A 60 -36.94 -33.38 6.10
CA ALA A 60 -37.32 -32.19 5.33
C ALA A 60 -38.82 -32.18 5.03
N ARG A 61 -39.42 -33.32 4.63
CA ARG A 61 -40.88 -33.43 4.47
C ARG A 61 -41.61 -33.34 5.80
N LYS A 62 -41.03 -33.76 6.92
CA LYS A 62 -41.66 -33.68 8.25
C LYS A 62 -41.74 -32.23 8.76
N HIS A 63 -40.64 -31.48 8.61
CA HIS A 63 -40.48 -30.12 9.12
C HIS A 63 -40.69 -29.03 8.08
N HIS A 64 -41.29 -29.35 6.92
CA HIS A 64 -41.56 -28.35 5.89
C HIS A 64 -42.59 -27.31 6.40
N PRO A 65 -42.33 -26.00 6.29
CA PRO A 65 -43.23 -24.96 6.81
C PRO A 65 -44.62 -24.97 6.16
N ASP A 66 -44.76 -25.48 4.94
CA ASP A 66 -46.07 -25.61 4.26
C ASP A 66 -47.00 -26.65 4.91
N ARG A 67 -46.48 -27.52 5.78
CA ARG A 67 -47.29 -28.53 6.47
C ARG A 67 -48.02 -28.00 7.68
N VAL A 68 -47.62 -26.84 8.19
CA VAL A 68 -48.19 -26.21 9.37
C VAL A 68 -48.95 -24.95 8.95
N LYS A 69 -50.14 -24.75 9.54
CA LYS A 69 -51.01 -23.61 9.19
C LYS A 69 -50.77 -22.41 10.10
N ASN A 70 -50.39 -22.66 11.35
CA ASN A 70 -50.24 -21.65 12.39
C ASN A 70 -48.93 -20.87 12.20
N LYS A 71 -48.95 -19.55 12.43
CA LYS A 71 -47.79 -18.68 12.21
C LYS A 71 -46.62 -19.00 13.14
N GLU A 72 -46.90 -19.29 14.42
CA GLU A 72 -45.87 -19.66 15.40
C GLU A 72 -45.23 -21.01 15.07
N GLU A 73 -46.06 -22.01 14.72
CA GLU A 73 -45.56 -23.32 14.28
C GLU A 73 -44.76 -23.25 12.98
N LYS A 74 -45.11 -22.33 12.06
CA LYS A 74 -44.33 -22.07 10.85
C LYS A 74 -42.92 -21.61 11.17
N ILE A 75 -42.76 -20.70 12.13
CA ILE A 75 -41.44 -20.19 12.54
C ILE A 75 -40.61 -21.33 13.12
N LEU A 76 -41.19 -22.14 14.03
CA LEU A 76 -40.51 -23.29 14.61
C LEU A 76 -40.15 -24.36 13.57
N ALA A 77 -41.04 -24.62 12.62
CA ALA A 77 -40.79 -25.53 11.50
C ALA A 77 -39.65 -25.01 10.61
N GLU A 78 -39.63 -23.72 10.31
CA GLU A 78 -38.59 -23.07 9.50
C GLU A 78 -37.22 -23.13 10.19
N GLU A 79 -37.14 -22.81 11.48
CA GLU A 79 -35.90 -22.92 12.26
C GLU A 79 -35.36 -24.35 12.26
N ARG A 80 -36.20 -25.34 12.54
CA ARG A 80 -35.79 -26.75 12.52
C ARG A 80 -35.38 -27.19 11.11
N PHE A 81 -36.09 -26.73 10.08
CA PHE A 81 -35.76 -27.02 8.69
C PHE A 81 -34.39 -26.46 8.29
N ARG A 82 -34.02 -25.26 8.74
CA ARG A 82 -32.68 -24.68 8.49
C ARG A 82 -31.57 -25.52 9.11
N VAL A 83 -31.76 -26.00 10.35
CA VAL A 83 -30.77 -26.87 11.02
C VAL A 83 -30.63 -28.20 10.28
N ILE A 84 -31.73 -28.82 9.86
CA ILE A 84 -31.74 -30.06 9.06
C ILE A 84 -31.02 -29.86 7.71
N ALA A 85 -31.27 -28.74 7.03
CA ALA A 85 -30.60 -28.40 5.78
C ALA A 85 -29.09 -28.21 5.98
N THR A 86 -28.69 -27.50 7.03
CA THR A 86 -27.28 -27.25 7.37
C THR A 86 -26.53 -28.54 7.69
N ALA A 87 -27.17 -29.45 8.45
CA ALA A 87 -26.61 -30.77 8.73
C ALA A 87 -26.38 -31.56 7.43
N TYR A 88 -27.33 -31.52 6.51
CA TYR A 88 -27.24 -32.28 5.26
C TYR A 88 -26.17 -31.71 4.34
N GLU A 89 -26.08 -30.39 4.22
CA GLU A 89 -25.02 -29.71 3.46
C GLU A 89 -23.63 -30.05 4.01
N THR A 90 -23.48 -30.03 5.35
CA THR A 90 -22.21 -30.34 6.02
C THR A 90 -21.79 -31.79 5.80
N LEU A 91 -22.72 -32.75 5.93
CA LEU A 91 -22.39 -34.17 5.82
C LEU A 91 -22.33 -34.69 4.38
N LYS A 92 -22.96 -34.00 3.43
CA LYS A 92 -23.00 -34.42 2.02
C LYS A 92 -21.70 -34.11 1.28
N ASP A 93 -21.13 -32.93 1.52
CA ASP A 93 -19.86 -32.53 0.94
C ASP A 93 -18.70 -33.24 1.65
N GLU A 94 -17.81 -33.86 0.90
CA GLU A 94 -16.74 -34.69 1.48
C GLU A 94 -15.72 -33.85 2.26
N GLU A 95 -15.38 -32.65 1.77
CA GLU A 95 -14.43 -31.77 2.45
C GLU A 95 -15.06 -31.19 3.72
N ALA A 96 -16.30 -30.71 3.65
CA ALA A 96 -17.05 -30.23 4.81
C ALA A 96 -17.25 -31.32 5.87
N LYS A 97 -17.59 -32.55 5.47
CA LYS A 97 -17.72 -33.70 6.37
C LYS A 97 -16.39 -34.02 7.04
N THR A 98 -15.29 -34.08 6.28
CA THR A 98 -13.96 -34.38 6.84
C THR A 98 -13.56 -33.33 7.87
N THR A 99 -13.84 -32.06 7.58
CA THR A 99 -13.58 -30.95 8.50
C THR A 99 -14.48 -31.01 9.73
N TYR A 100 -15.75 -31.39 9.56
CA TYR A 100 -16.70 -31.56 10.64
C TYR A 100 -16.31 -32.72 11.57
N ASP A 101 -15.93 -33.86 11.00
CA ASP A 101 -15.38 -35.01 11.71
C ASP A 101 -14.15 -34.61 12.52
N TYR A 102 -13.22 -33.86 11.93
CA TYR A 102 -12.05 -33.33 12.62
C TYR A 102 -12.43 -32.41 13.79
N TYR A 103 -13.40 -31.53 13.58
CA TYR A 103 -13.93 -30.63 14.61
C TYR A 103 -14.55 -31.40 15.80
N LEU A 104 -15.26 -32.50 15.54
CA LEU A 104 -15.81 -33.37 16.59
C LEU A 104 -14.70 -34.07 17.37
N ASP A 105 -13.64 -34.50 16.70
CA ASP A 105 -12.53 -35.22 17.32
C ASP A 105 -11.55 -34.30 18.07
N HIS A 106 -11.43 -33.02 17.65
CA HIS A 106 -10.47 -32.03 18.18
C HIS A 106 -11.16 -30.70 18.54
N PRO A 107 -12.03 -30.69 19.56
CA PRO A 107 -12.77 -29.49 19.95
C PRO A 107 -11.88 -28.40 20.59
N ASP A 108 -10.69 -28.75 21.06
CA ASP A 108 -9.69 -27.83 21.62
C ASP A 108 -9.07 -26.90 20.56
N GLN A 109 -9.03 -27.32 19.29
CA GLN A 109 -8.40 -26.57 18.19
C GLN A 109 -9.31 -25.50 17.59
N ARG A 110 -9.84 -24.60 18.43
CA ARG A 110 -10.87 -23.61 18.05
C ARG A 110 -10.48 -22.77 16.83
N PHE A 111 -9.27 -22.19 16.82
CA PHE A 111 -8.82 -21.35 15.70
C PHE A 111 -8.77 -22.09 14.37
N TYR A 112 -8.30 -23.34 14.38
CA TYR A 112 -8.21 -24.17 13.18
C TYR A 112 -9.62 -24.53 12.68
N ASN A 113 -10.51 -24.99 13.57
CA ASN A 113 -11.87 -25.39 13.22
C ASN A 113 -12.67 -24.21 12.63
N TYR A 114 -12.54 -23.00 13.20
CA TYR A 114 -13.15 -21.79 12.64
C TYR A 114 -12.58 -21.45 11.27
N TYR A 115 -11.25 -21.46 11.14
CA TYR A 115 -10.60 -21.16 9.87
C TYR A 115 -11.08 -22.10 8.76
N GLN A 116 -11.14 -23.41 9.02
CA GLN A 116 -11.58 -24.37 8.03
C GLN A 116 -13.06 -24.21 7.66
N TYR A 117 -13.93 -24.00 8.65
CA TYR A 117 -15.35 -23.75 8.40
C TYR A 117 -15.58 -22.54 7.46
N TYR A 118 -14.89 -21.42 7.71
CA TYR A 118 -15.01 -20.24 6.85
C TYR A 118 -14.31 -20.41 5.50
N ARG A 119 -13.17 -21.11 5.44
CA ARG A 119 -12.46 -21.38 4.20
C ARG A 119 -13.37 -22.09 3.20
N LEU A 120 -14.11 -23.12 3.63
CA LEU A 120 -14.99 -23.86 2.72
C LEU A 120 -16.16 -23.04 2.17
N ARG A 121 -16.66 -22.08 2.95
CA ARG A 121 -17.83 -21.27 2.57
C ARG A 121 -17.47 -19.98 1.83
N VAL A 122 -16.34 -19.37 2.17
CA VAL A 122 -15.99 -17.99 1.79
C VAL A 122 -14.71 -17.92 0.95
N ALA A 123 -13.91 -18.99 0.85
CA ALA A 123 -12.70 -18.95 0.04
C ALA A 123 -13.05 -18.63 -1.42
N PRO A 124 -12.43 -17.59 -2.02
CA PRO A 124 -12.65 -17.27 -3.41
C PRO A 124 -12.20 -18.46 -4.26
N LYS A 125 -13.02 -18.82 -5.25
CA LYS A 125 -12.69 -19.89 -6.22
C LYS A 125 -11.51 -19.52 -7.13
N VAL A 126 -11.12 -18.24 -7.15
CA VAL A 126 -9.98 -17.74 -7.90
C VAL A 126 -8.78 -17.57 -6.98
N ASP A 127 -7.60 -17.97 -7.46
CA ASP A 127 -6.35 -17.74 -6.73
C ASP A 127 -6.13 -16.23 -6.55
N VAL A 128 -6.06 -15.81 -5.29
CA VAL A 128 -5.86 -14.41 -4.90
C VAL A 128 -4.59 -13.83 -5.54
N ARG A 129 -3.58 -14.65 -5.82
CA ARG A 129 -2.34 -14.25 -6.49
C ARG A 129 -2.59 -13.67 -7.88
N LEU A 130 -3.50 -14.28 -8.65
CA LEU A 130 -3.84 -13.80 -9.98
C LEU A 130 -4.52 -12.42 -9.93
N VAL A 131 -5.37 -12.22 -8.93
CA VAL A 131 -6.02 -10.92 -8.69
C VAL A 131 -4.97 -9.87 -8.35
N ILE A 132 -4.01 -10.18 -7.48
CA ILE A 132 -2.91 -9.27 -7.11
C ILE A 132 -2.05 -8.91 -8.33
N VAL A 133 -1.66 -9.88 -9.15
CA VAL A 133 -0.87 -9.61 -10.37
C VAL A 133 -1.68 -8.74 -11.34
N GLY A 134 -2.96 -9.06 -11.53
CA GLY A 134 -3.85 -8.29 -12.39
C GLY A 134 -3.99 -6.83 -11.94
N THR A 135 -4.19 -6.59 -10.65
CA THR A 135 -4.30 -5.22 -10.12
C THR A 135 -2.99 -4.45 -10.24
N ILE A 136 -1.84 -5.08 -9.98
CA ILE A 136 -0.52 -4.45 -10.18
C ILE A 136 -0.31 -4.05 -11.64
N LEU A 137 -0.69 -4.89 -12.60
CA LEU A 137 -0.58 -4.58 -14.03
C LEU A 137 -1.49 -3.40 -14.43
N VAL A 138 -2.72 -3.37 -13.95
CA VAL A 138 -3.66 -2.26 -14.22
C VAL A 138 -3.14 -0.96 -13.63
N ILE A 139 -2.66 -0.97 -12.39
CA ILE A 139 -2.06 0.23 -11.75
C ILE A 139 -0.83 0.68 -12.53
N SER A 140 0.04 -0.24 -12.93
CA SER A 140 1.26 0.07 -13.69
C SER A 140 0.96 0.68 -15.06
N LEU A 141 -0.07 0.17 -15.75
CA LEU A 141 -0.55 0.75 -17.00
C LEU A 141 -1.07 2.18 -16.79
N PHE A 142 -1.88 2.39 -15.74
CA PHE A 142 -2.40 3.71 -15.41
C PHE A 142 -1.26 4.70 -15.08
N GLN A 143 -0.25 4.25 -14.32
CA GLN A 143 0.94 5.06 -14.02
C GLN A 143 1.69 5.46 -15.29
N TYR A 144 1.92 4.52 -16.22
CA TYR A 144 2.59 4.80 -17.48
C TYR A 144 1.81 5.80 -18.34
N LEU A 145 0.49 5.61 -18.48
CA LEU A 145 -0.37 6.52 -19.23
C LEU A 145 -0.43 7.91 -18.59
N SER A 146 -0.52 7.97 -17.25
CA SER A 146 -0.50 9.23 -16.49
C SER A 146 0.84 9.97 -16.67
N ALA A 147 1.97 9.27 -16.59
CA ALA A 147 3.29 9.86 -16.80
C ALA A 147 3.44 10.42 -18.22
N LYS A 148 3.01 9.65 -19.23
CA LYS A 148 3.00 10.10 -20.63
C LYS A 148 2.16 11.36 -20.84
N HIS A 149 0.97 11.42 -20.21
CA HIS A 149 0.11 12.59 -20.30
C HIS A 149 0.74 13.83 -19.66
N LYS A 150 1.29 13.69 -18.44
CA LYS A 150 1.98 14.79 -17.75
C LYS A 150 3.18 15.30 -18.55
N PHE A 151 4.00 14.40 -19.08
CA PHE A 151 5.14 14.80 -19.93
C PHE A 151 4.66 15.58 -21.17
N SER A 152 3.60 15.12 -21.83
CA SER A 152 3.04 15.84 -22.98
C SER A 152 2.53 17.25 -22.63
N GLU A 153 1.88 17.40 -21.48
CA GLU A 153 1.40 18.69 -20.97
C GLU A 153 2.57 19.64 -20.65
N ALA A 154 3.64 19.12 -20.05
CA ALA A 154 4.84 19.91 -19.76
C ALA A 154 5.52 20.42 -21.04
N ILE A 155 5.59 19.60 -22.09
CA ILE A 155 6.13 20.02 -23.39
C ILE A 155 5.24 21.09 -24.02
N GLU A 156 3.91 20.92 -23.99
CA GLU A 156 2.98 21.90 -24.51
C GLU A 156 3.13 23.25 -23.78
N TYR A 157 3.18 23.23 -22.45
CA TYR A 157 3.44 24.42 -21.63
C TYR A 157 4.78 25.09 -22.01
N ALA A 158 5.86 24.30 -22.10
CA ALA A 158 7.18 24.82 -22.46
C ALA A 158 7.17 25.47 -23.86
N THR A 159 6.43 24.92 -24.83
CA THR A 159 6.33 25.49 -26.18
C THR A 159 5.53 26.80 -26.23
N GLY A 160 4.56 26.97 -25.31
CA GLY A 160 3.76 28.19 -25.16
C GLY A 160 4.53 29.32 -24.46
N VAL A 161 5.44 28.98 -23.54
CA VAL A 161 6.27 29.96 -22.82
C VAL A 161 7.40 30.48 -23.71
N GLY A 162 7.41 31.79 -23.95
CA GLY A 162 8.39 32.44 -24.82
C GLY A 162 9.86 32.19 -24.42
N LYS A 163 10.18 31.99 -23.14
CA LYS A 163 11.55 31.71 -22.66
C LYS A 163 12.13 30.43 -23.29
N PHE A 164 11.42 29.31 -23.15
CA PHE A 164 11.87 28.00 -23.66
C PHE A 164 11.79 27.94 -25.18
N ARG A 165 10.73 28.53 -25.76
CA ARG A 165 10.59 28.64 -27.22
C ARG A 165 11.77 29.39 -27.85
N ASN A 166 12.17 30.53 -27.28
CA ASN A 166 13.31 31.30 -27.80
C ASN A 166 14.64 30.56 -27.63
N MET A 167 14.81 29.80 -26.54
CA MET A 167 15.99 28.96 -26.33
C MET A 167 16.08 27.84 -27.37
N ALA A 168 14.96 27.16 -27.64
CA ALA A 168 14.88 26.12 -28.65
C ALA A 168 15.09 26.64 -30.08
N ILE A 169 14.60 27.85 -30.37
CA ILE A 169 14.85 28.50 -31.67
C ILE A 169 16.34 28.79 -31.86
N LYS A 170 17.04 29.28 -30.82
CA LYS A 170 18.49 29.53 -30.89
C LYS A 170 19.26 28.25 -31.15
N ASP A 171 18.99 27.21 -30.36
CA ASP A 171 19.62 25.90 -30.52
C ASP A 171 19.31 25.28 -31.90
N GLY A 172 18.09 25.45 -32.42
CA GLY A 172 17.74 24.99 -33.76
C GLY A 172 18.46 25.74 -34.88
N VAL A 173 18.76 27.03 -34.70
CA VAL A 173 19.61 27.79 -35.63
C VAL A 173 21.07 27.33 -35.53
N ASP A 174 21.57 27.12 -34.31
CA ASP A 174 22.94 26.65 -34.07
C ASP A 174 23.17 25.25 -34.68
N ARG A 175 22.16 24.38 -34.64
CA ARG A 175 22.16 23.05 -35.28
C ARG A 175 21.88 23.08 -36.79
N GLY A 176 21.61 24.25 -37.37
CA GLY A 176 21.26 24.41 -38.79
C GLY A 176 19.89 23.85 -39.19
N LEU A 177 19.02 23.56 -38.22
CA LEU A 177 17.67 23.03 -38.42
C LEU A 177 16.63 24.13 -38.69
N LEU A 178 16.93 25.37 -38.30
CA LEU A 178 16.05 26.53 -38.47
C LEU A 178 16.81 27.68 -39.13
N GLU A 179 16.17 28.33 -40.10
CA GLU A 179 16.70 29.52 -40.77
C GLU A 179 16.02 30.80 -40.26
N MET A 180 16.83 31.82 -40.00
CA MET A 180 16.37 33.17 -39.72
C MET A 180 16.33 33.99 -41.00
N ASP A 181 15.28 34.80 -41.15
CA ASP A 181 15.17 35.80 -42.19
C ASP A 181 16.16 36.96 -41.93
N ARG A 182 16.45 37.77 -42.96
CA ARG A 182 17.33 38.95 -42.87
C ARG A 182 16.87 39.97 -41.82
N ASN A 183 15.59 39.93 -41.45
CA ASN A 183 14.96 40.77 -40.43
C ASN A 183 15.08 40.21 -39.00
N GLY A 184 15.81 39.11 -38.79
CA GLY A 184 15.97 38.47 -37.49
C GLY A 184 14.73 37.72 -36.99
N LYS A 185 13.77 37.42 -37.88
CA LYS A 185 12.58 36.62 -37.57
C LYS A 185 12.71 35.23 -38.17
N LEU A 186 12.13 34.23 -37.53
CA LEU A 186 12.11 32.86 -38.06
C LEU A 186 11.46 32.83 -39.46
N LYS A 187 12.13 32.23 -40.44
CA LYS A 187 11.59 32.06 -41.80
C LYS A 187 10.29 31.24 -41.71
N LYS A 188 9.20 31.74 -42.28
CA LYS A 188 7.87 31.10 -42.16
C LYS A 188 7.81 29.79 -42.95
N ASN A 189 8.01 28.66 -42.26
CA ASN A 189 7.48 27.36 -42.63
C ASN A 189 6.52 26.92 -41.52
N LYS A 190 5.21 26.96 -41.80
CA LYS A 190 4.15 26.95 -40.76
C LYS A 190 3.89 25.55 -40.17
N GLY A 191 4.49 24.49 -40.73
CA GLY A 191 4.30 23.09 -40.31
C GLY A 191 5.55 22.45 -39.70
N ASP A 192 6.72 22.61 -40.33
CA ASP A 192 7.94 21.92 -39.88
C ASP A 192 8.62 22.61 -38.68
N ASN A 193 8.57 23.94 -38.62
CA ASN A 193 9.33 24.69 -37.62
C ASN A 193 8.80 24.47 -36.19
N ASP A 194 7.48 24.41 -36.01
CA ASP A 194 6.89 24.18 -34.68
C ASP A 194 7.11 22.74 -34.20
N ALA A 195 7.19 21.75 -35.11
CA ALA A 195 7.54 20.37 -34.79
C ALA A 195 9.02 20.25 -34.39
N ILE A 196 9.92 20.92 -35.12
CA ILE A 196 11.35 20.99 -34.80
C ILE A 196 11.55 21.66 -33.43
N ILE A 197 10.87 22.77 -33.15
CA ILE A 197 10.93 23.44 -31.85
C ILE A 197 10.45 22.51 -30.73
N LYS A 198 9.33 21.80 -30.92
CA LYS A 198 8.83 20.80 -29.95
C LYS A 198 9.86 19.70 -29.70
N GLN A 199 10.52 19.20 -30.74
CA GLN A 199 11.53 18.17 -30.63
C GLN A 199 12.78 18.65 -29.87
N ILE A 200 13.28 19.85 -30.20
CA ILE A 200 14.41 20.47 -29.50
C ILE A 200 14.08 20.70 -28.02
N ILE A 201 12.87 21.17 -27.72
CA ILE A 201 12.40 21.31 -26.33
C ILE A 201 12.36 19.93 -25.66
N THR A 202 11.83 18.90 -26.32
CA THR A 202 11.73 17.55 -25.75
C THR A 202 13.10 16.95 -25.43
N GLU A 203 14.12 17.26 -26.23
CA GLU A 203 15.49 16.77 -26.05
C GLU A 203 16.25 17.53 -24.95
N ASN A 204 16.11 18.86 -24.92
CA ASN A 204 16.88 19.71 -24.02
C ASN A 204 16.19 19.97 -22.67
N LEU A 205 14.88 19.72 -22.57
CA LEU A 205 14.13 19.91 -21.34
C LEU A 205 14.33 18.70 -20.43
N ASP A 206 15.31 18.79 -19.53
CA ASP A 206 15.47 17.83 -18.45
C ASP A 206 14.39 18.06 -17.39
N VAL A 207 13.24 17.41 -17.57
CA VAL A 207 12.11 17.52 -16.65
C VAL A 207 12.28 16.51 -15.53
N THR A 208 12.41 17.03 -14.31
CA THR A 208 12.61 16.24 -13.09
C THR A 208 11.30 16.08 -12.32
N GLY A 209 11.21 15.05 -11.48
CA GLY A 209 10.04 14.79 -10.64
C GLY A 209 8.81 14.30 -11.42
N GLY A 210 7.62 14.80 -11.08
CA GLY A 210 6.33 14.26 -11.55
C GLY A 210 6.01 14.44 -13.04
N TYR A 211 6.85 15.18 -13.77
CA TYR A 211 6.72 15.44 -15.20
C TYR A 211 7.87 14.82 -16.02
N LYS A 212 8.63 13.88 -15.43
CA LYS A 212 9.68 13.14 -16.14
C LYS A 212 9.11 12.33 -17.31
N LYS A 213 9.93 12.11 -18.33
CA LYS A 213 9.61 11.23 -19.47
C LYS A 213 9.19 9.83 -19.02
N GLU A 214 8.22 9.26 -19.72
CA GLU A 214 7.67 7.94 -19.41
C GLU A 214 8.76 6.86 -19.47
N SER A 215 8.80 6.04 -18.42
CA SER A 215 9.76 4.95 -18.29
C SER A 215 9.04 3.74 -17.72
N VAL A 216 9.24 2.58 -18.33
CA VAL A 216 8.71 1.31 -17.82
C VAL A 216 9.35 0.97 -16.47
N TYR A 217 10.57 1.46 -16.24
CA TYR A 217 11.33 1.23 -15.01
C TYR A 217 10.75 1.94 -13.78
N ASP A 218 9.92 2.96 -13.98
CA ASP A 218 9.32 3.72 -12.88
C ASP A 218 7.93 3.14 -12.49
N THR A 219 7.49 2.05 -13.15
CA THR A 219 6.19 1.43 -12.88
C THR A 219 6.21 0.49 -11.68
N LEU A 220 5.06 0.36 -11.00
CA LEU A 220 4.90 -0.53 -9.85
C LEU A 220 5.24 -1.99 -10.19
N ALA A 221 4.90 -2.46 -11.39
CA ALA A 221 5.22 -3.82 -11.85
C ALA A 221 6.73 -4.05 -11.88
N TRP A 222 7.50 -3.12 -12.44
CA TRP A 222 8.96 -3.22 -12.48
C TRP A 222 9.57 -3.21 -11.08
N HIS A 223 9.12 -2.30 -10.21
CA HIS A 223 9.55 -2.28 -8.82
C HIS A 223 9.21 -3.57 -8.09
N THR A 224 8.04 -4.17 -8.33
CA THR A 224 7.63 -5.44 -7.71
C THR A 224 8.59 -6.57 -8.11
N ILE A 225 8.97 -6.63 -9.40
CA ILE A 225 9.88 -7.66 -9.93
C ILE A 225 11.29 -7.50 -9.37
N ILE A 226 11.79 -6.27 -9.25
CA ILE A 226 13.17 -5.98 -8.83
C ILE A 226 13.33 -5.85 -7.31
N SER A 227 12.24 -5.60 -6.59
CA SER A 227 12.28 -5.42 -5.13
C SER A 227 13.02 -6.53 -4.38
N PRO A 228 12.93 -7.83 -4.73
CA PRO A 228 13.66 -8.85 -4.00
C PRO A 228 15.19 -8.70 -4.21
N LEU A 229 15.61 -8.33 -5.41
CA LEU A 229 17.02 -8.12 -5.73
C LEU A 229 17.59 -6.87 -5.07
N THR A 230 16.82 -5.77 -5.03
CA THR A 230 17.26 -4.54 -4.36
C THR A 230 17.32 -4.71 -2.86
N ILE A 231 16.35 -5.42 -2.26
CA ILE A 231 16.37 -5.79 -0.84
C ILE A 231 17.60 -6.64 -0.54
N PHE A 232 17.89 -7.66 -1.34
CA PHE A 232 19.07 -8.50 -1.14
C PHE A 232 20.39 -7.70 -1.25
N ARG A 233 20.51 -6.86 -2.28
CA ARG A 233 21.67 -5.97 -2.46
C ARG A 233 21.82 -5.01 -1.28
N TYR A 234 20.72 -4.47 -0.77
CA TYR A 234 20.71 -3.58 0.38
C TYR A 234 21.13 -4.30 1.66
N ILE A 235 20.61 -5.51 1.92
CA ILE A 235 21.00 -6.32 3.07
C ILE A 235 22.51 -6.63 3.01
N LYS A 236 23.01 -7.06 1.85
CA LYS A 236 24.45 -7.30 1.64
C LYS A 236 25.26 -6.04 1.95
N TRP A 237 24.85 -4.90 1.40
CA TRP A 237 25.51 -3.61 1.66
C TRP A 237 25.46 -3.25 3.15
N ALA A 238 24.31 -3.41 3.82
CA ALA A 238 24.13 -3.07 5.23
C ALA A 238 24.96 -3.96 6.17
N VAL A 239 25.05 -5.26 5.87
CA VAL A 239 25.91 -6.19 6.62
C VAL A 239 27.38 -5.81 6.46
N LEU A 240 27.81 -5.53 5.23
CA LEU A 240 29.19 -5.08 4.96
C LEU A 240 29.48 -3.74 5.63
N TRP A 241 28.54 -2.80 5.58
CA TRP A 241 28.65 -1.50 6.24
C TRP A 241 28.80 -1.66 7.75
N TYR A 242 27.93 -2.46 8.38
CA TYR A 242 28.01 -2.73 9.81
C TYR A 242 29.34 -3.39 10.17
N TRP A 243 29.80 -4.36 9.40
CA TRP A 243 31.09 -5.02 9.64
C TRP A 243 32.29 -4.05 9.50
N ARG A 244 32.34 -3.24 8.44
CA ARG A 244 33.42 -2.28 8.19
C ARG A 244 33.50 -1.19 9.25
N PHE A 245 32.38 -0.55 9.56
CA PHE A 245 32.38 0.65 10.41
C PHE A 245 32.10 0.36 11.89
N ALA A 246 31.28 -0.64 12.23
CA ALA A 246 30.99 -0.94 13.64
C ALA A 246 32.02 -1.89 14.28
N ILE A 247 32.48 -2.90 13.54
CA ILE A 247 33.41 -3.91 14.08
C ILE A 247 34.86 -3.54 13.78
N LYS A 248 35.19 -3.30 12.51
CA LYS A 248 36.57 -3.04 12.06
C LYS A 248 37.04 -1.60 12.33
N LYS A 249 36.10 -0.67 12.61
CA LYS A 249 36.35 0.75 12.88
C LYS A 249 37.25 1.41 11.83
N GLU A 250 37.01 1.11 10.56
CA GLU A 250 37.70 1.77 9.46
C GLU A 250 37.34 3.27 9.41
N GLU A 251 38.26 4.10 8.92
CA GLU A 251 37.97 5.50 8.62
C GLU A 251 36.85 5.61 7.59
N LEU A 252 36.00 6.63 7.72
CA LEU A 252 34.92 6.86 6.76
C LEU A 252 35.51 7.21 5.40
N ASP A 253 35.29 6.32 4.45
CA ASP A 253 35.54 6.56 3.03
C ASP A 253 34.66 7.70 2.50
N ASP A 254 35.05 8.34 1.40
CA ASP A 254 34.34 9.50 0.86
C ASP A 254 32.93 9.12 0.36
N GLU A 255 32.77 7.92 -0.19
CA GLU A 255 31.45 7.36 -0.51
C GLU A 255 30.57 7.17 0.74
N ALA A 256 31.18 6.79 1.86
CA ALA A 256 30.49 6.60 3.12
C ALA A 256 30.07 7.94 3.74
N LYS A 257 30.92 8.97 3.65
CA LYS A 257 30.59 10.34 4.03
C LYS A 257 29.42 10.86 3.21
N MET A 258 29.46 10.69 1.87
CA MET A 258 28.36 11.10 0.98
C MET A 258 27.04 10.40 1.33
N TYR A 259 27.06 9.10 1.64
CA TYR A 259 25.87 8.39 2.08
C TYR A 259 25.28 8.98 3.37
N LEU A 260 26.12 9.31 4.36
CA LEU A 260 25.67 9.91 5.62
C LEU A 260 25.12 11.32 5.43
N ILE A 261 25.82 12.16 4.66
CA ILE A 261 25.36 13.52 4.33
C ILE A 261 23.97 13.45 3.70
N ARG A 262 23.79 12.61 2.66
CA ARG A 262 22.50 12.42 2.00
C ARG A 262 21.42 11.95 2.98
N LYS A 263 21.77 10.99 3.85
CA LYS A 263 20.86 10.46 4.88
C LYS A 263 20.42 11.52 5.89
N TYR A 264 21.32 12.40 6.31
CA TYR A 264 20.99 13.47 7.26
C TYR A 264 20.20 14.61 6.62
N LEU A 265 20.48 14.94 5.36
CA LEU A 265 19.70 15.94 4.62
C LEU A 265 18.29 15.44 4.28
N GLY A 266 18.08 14.13 4.21
CA GLY A 266 16.79 13.49 3.95
C GLY A 266 16.37 13.53 2.48
N VAL A 267 17.34 13.67 1.57
CA VAL A 267 17.09 13.82 0.13
C VAL A 267 17.40 12.54 -0.64
N SER A 268 16.71 12.32 -1.75
CA SER A 268 17.03 11.22 -2.67
C SER A 268 18.37 11.45 -3.37
N GLN A 269 18.97 10.41 -3.98
CA GLN A 269 20.24 10.56 -4.69
C GLN A 269 20.15 11.58 -5.83
N SER A 270 19.12 11.46 -6.67
CA SER A 270 18.90 12.38 -7.80
C SER A 270 18.67 13.82 -7.37
N GLU A 271 17.98 14.02 -6.24
CA GLU A 271 17.74 15.35 -5.69
C GLU A 271 19.01 15.94 -5.08
N PHE A 272 19.81 15.13 -4.41
CA PHE A 272 21.10 15.53 -3.87
C PHE A 272 22.05 16.00 -4.99
N ASP A 273 22.17 15.22 -6.06
CA ASP A 273 23.03 15.53 -7.20
C ASP A 273 22.60 16.84 -7.90
N GLN A 274 21.31 17.13 -7.96
CA GLN A 274 20.79 18.35 -8.57
C GLN A 274 20.93 19.59 -7.68
N ARG A 275 20.62 19.47 -6.40
CA ARG A 275 20.60 20.61 -5.47
C ARG A 275 22.00 20.95 -4.97
N PHE A 276 22.85 19.95 -4.77
CA PHE A 276 24.14 20.08 -4.10
C PHE A 276 25.31 19.56 -4.93
N GLY A 277 25.10 19.15 -6.19
CA GLY A 277 26.19 18.63 -7.04
C GLY A 277 27.36 19.60 -7.23
N THR A 278 27.13 20.92 -7.11
CA THR A 278 28.17 21.96 -7.12
C THR A 278 28.72 22.32 -5.75
N ASP A 279 27.99 21.96 -4.69
CA ASP A 279 28.25 22.37 -3.30
C ASP A 279 28.81 21.19 -2.48
N ILE A 280 29.24 20.11 -3.14
CA ILE A 280 29.80 18.93 -2.47
C ILE A 280 31.03 19.31 -1.66
N ASP A 281 31.90 20.15 -2.20
CA ASP A 281 33.11 20.60 -1.49
C ASP A 281 32.75 21.41 -0.22
N ASP A 282 31.75 22.30 -0.30
CA ASP A 282 31.22 23.07 0.84
C ASP A 282 30.66 22.15 1.93
N LEU A 283 29.98 21.07 1.55
CA LEU A 283 29.46 20.06 2.47
C LEU A 283 30.58 19.27 3.18
N PHE A 284 31.68 19.01 2.49
CA PHE A 284 32.85 18.34 3.07
C PHE A 284 33.64 19.27 3.99
N GLU A 285 33.79 20.55 3.62
CA GLU A 285 34.44 21.57 4.47
C GLU A 285 33.73 21.76 5.82
N HIS A 286 32.40 21.71 5.82
CA HIS A 286 31.59 21.84 7.04
C HIS A 286 31.43 20.52 7.82
N GLU A 287 32.12 19.46 7.41
CA GLU A 287 32.05 18.13 8.02
C GLU A 287 30.62 17.61 8.17
N CYS A 288 29.79 17.79 7.13
CA CYS A 288 28.36 17.44 7.16
C CYS A 288 28.07 15.93 7.31
N TRP A 289 29.10 15.06 7.36
CA TRP A 289 28.94 13.66 7.77
C TRP A 289 28.73 13.52 9.29
N ILE A 290 28.84 14.60 10.06
CA ILE A 290 28.41 14.68 11.46
C ILE A 290 27.03 15.33 11.49
N LYS A 291 26.05 14.61 12.05
CA LYS A 291 24.64 15.03 12.06
C LYS A 291 24.44 16.46 12.58
N ALA A 292 25.11 16.83 13.68
CA ALA A 292 24.97 18.15 14.30
C ALA A 292 25.51 19.30 13.41
N ASN A 293 26.59 19.06 12.66
CA ASN A 293 27.15 20.06 11.76
C ASN A 293 26.28 20.20 10.51
N CYS A 294 25.76 19.09 10.00
CA CYS A 294 24.83 19.08 8.86
C CYS A 294 23.54 19.84 9.16
N GLU A 295 22.98 19.66 10.37
CA GLU A 295 21.77 20.38 10.80
C GLU A 295 22.00 21.89 10.90
N LYS A 296 23.17 22.32 11.42
CA LYS A 296 23.56 23.74 11.47
C LYS A 296 23.71 24.33 10.08
N TRP A 297 24.50 23.68 9.22
CA TRP A 297 24.72 24.13 7.84
C TRP A 297 23.39 24.24 7.07
N LYS A 298 22.50 23.25 7.22
CA LYS A 298 21.17 23.27 6.61
C LYS A 298 20.34 24.46 7.08
N ALA A 299 20.32 24.72 8.39
CA ALA A 299 19.60 25.87 8.96
C ALA A 299 20.15 27.21 8.43
N GLU A 300 21.47 27.34 8.30
CA GLU A 300 22.12 28.54 7.76
C GLU A 300 21.78 28.76 6.28
N LYS A 301 21.83 27.71 5.45
CA LYS A 301 21.47 27.79 4.03
C LYS A 301 19.99 28.10 3.83
N ASP A 302 19.11 27.42 4.57
CA ASP A 302 17.67 27.66 4.50
C ASP A 302 17.33 29.09 4.96
N ALA A 303 17.99 29.62 5.99
CA ALA A 303 17.83 31.02 6.43
C ALA A 303 18.32 32.02 5.38
N ALA A 304 19.50 31.79 4.79
CA ALA A 304 20.03 32.64 3.71
C ALA A 304 19.11 32.63 2.48
N GLU A 305 18.52 31.48 2.14
CA GLU A 305 17.56 31.36 1.04
C GLU A 305 16.26 32.11 1.35
N GLN A 306 15.74 32.00 2.58
CA GLN A 306 14.58 32.76 3.05
C GLN A 306 14.83 34.27 3.00
N GLU A 307 16.01 34.75 3.39
CA GLU A 307 16.38 36.16 3.30
C GLU A 307 16.46 36.64 1.84
N LYS A 308 17.09 35.86 0.96
CA LYS A 308 17.11 36.16 -0.49
C LYS A 308 15.69 36.23 -1.06
N MET A 309 14.83 35.28 -0.70
CA MET A 309 13.42 35.29 -1.07
C MET A 309 12.71 36.53 -0.53
N ALA A 310 12.94 36.92 0.73
CA ALA A 310 12.34 38.09 1.36
C ALA A 310 12.80 39.41 0.71
N GLN A 311 14.06 39.47 0.28
CA GLN A 311 14.63 40.62 -0.42
C GLN A 311 14.17 40.72 -1.87
N SER A 312 13.72 39.60 -2.46
CA SER A 312 13.28 39.54 -3.86
C SER A 312 12.13 40.52 -4.15
N GLY A 313 12.20 41.16 -5.33
CA GLY A 313 11.16 42.08 -5.78
C GLY A 313 9.77 41.43 -5.87
N ARG A 314 9.72 40.12 -6.17
CA ARG A 314 8.49 39.32 -6.22
C ARG A 314 7.84 39.19 -4.85
N TYR A 315 8.62 38.84 -3.82
CA TYR A 315 8.12 38.74 -2.45
C TYR A 315 7.69 40.11 -1.90
N LYS A 316 8.46 41.18 -2.15
CA LYS A 316 8.08 42.55 -1.78
C LYS A 316 6.81 43.04 -2.49
N ARG A 317 6.54 42.59 -3.73
CA ARG A 317 5.27 42.85 -4.43
C ARG A 317 4.12 42.06 -3.82
N TYR A 318 4.32 40.78 -3.54
CA TYR A 318 3.34 39.92 -2.88
C TYR A 318 2.97 40.44 -1.48
N LYS A 319 3.95 40.86 -0.67
CA LYS A 319 3.72 41.46 0.65
C LYS A 319 2.93 42.78 0.57
N ARG A 320 3.19 43.61 -0.45
CA ARG A 320 2.40 44.83 -0.71
C ARG A 320 0.97 44.51 -1.14
N TYR A 321 0.79 43.49 -1.97
CA TYR A 321 -0.52 42.98 -2.34
C TYR A 321 -1.29 42.48 -1.10
N MET A 322 -0.69 41.62 -0.27
CA MET A 322 -1.33 41.13 0.98
C MET A 322 -1.68 42.26 1.95
N LYS A 323 -0.85 43.30 2.05
CA LYS A 323 -1.14 44.49 2.86
C LYS A 323 -2.33 45.31 2.33
N ASN A 324 -2.53 45.33 1.02
CA ASN A 324 -3.57 46.13 0.37
C ASN A 324 -4.87 45.33 0.10
N ALA A 325 -4.78 44.01 -0.06
CA ALA A 325 -5.90 43.15 -0.45
C ALA A 325 -6.71 42.61 0.74
N GLY A 326 -6.24 42.82 1.98
CA GLY A 326 -6.82 42.19 3.16
C GLY A 326 -6.55 40.69 3.18
N THR A 327 -6.35 40.12 4.36
CA THR A 327 -6.33 38.67 4.52
C THR A 327 -7.71 38.12 4.15
N ILE A 328 -7.82 37.42 3.02
CA ILE A 328 -8.96 36.50 2.81
C ILE A 328 -8.71 35.33 3.76
N SER A 329 -9.04 35.52 5.04
CA SER A 329 -9.20 34.42 5.98
C SER A 329 -10.54 33.77 5.65
N PHE A 330 -10.51 32.52 5.19
CA PHE A 330 -11.68 31.64 5.23
C PHE A 330 -11.98 31.30 6.70
N VAL A 331 -12.55 32.27 7.41
CA VAL A 331 -13.28 32.04 8.66
C VAL A 331 -14.60 32.75 8.45
N ASP A 332 -15.61 31.95 8.11
CA ASP A 332 -16.99 32.38 8.15
C ASP A 332 -17.34 32.66 9.62
N GLU A 333 -17.60 33.92 9.97
CA GLU A 333 -18.30 34.29 11.19
C GLU A 333 -19.73 34.74 10.83
N GLU A 334 -20.68 34.05 11.47
CA GLU A 334 -22.13 34.24 11.63
C GLU A 334 -23.10 33.84 10.50
#